data_AF-A0AAD7K5T4-F1
#
_entry.id   AF-A0AAD7K5T4-F1
#
_cell.length_a   1.000
_cell.length_b   1.000
_cell.length_c   1.000
_cell.angle_alpha   90.00
_cell.angle_beta   90.00
_cell.angle_gamma   90.00
#
_symmetry.space_group_name_H-M   'P 1'
#
loop_
_entity.id
_entity.type
_entity.pdbx_description
1 polymer ?
#
loop_
_entity_poly.entity_id
_entity_poly.type
_entity_poly.pdbx_seq_one_letter_code
_entity_poly.pdbx_strand_id
1 'polypeptide(L)'
;MSAAAPPVFSLVNLPLPVSLSTTPVFVPAFLTLCASYPALSPFFPSTRQRAWILTTIASAVMTLASLPFVRDYALALRAGGGVADVQLRTPAAVAVNRFFQAYLAADMFVGGMYYRDQIGVLTGWVHHAVYLCITEIAIRWAWAHIFCFAACLELPTLLRGLSTLLPPFRSNTLFALAFLLTRILLHLVLLLSYAAAPATRVPAAILALVFPLHAMWFAGCVRGFVRRFKKARGVKAAASKTLRHPLAPDIYPDARSLARHSSASSLTSSTATQPPPWTGGVTLRLRRLRARVDGWASSSPFYYPSPANGNDPPGWLPPSNSRLGLAWGHPLLSRALLHSPQRPILRAVRPRVMVRRMSASLVKALALPSREVVLDYVLGESGRRVAPAVPSHLDPPPTLHDGGRVVREEVHPDPVPPIAGVEVEVGASY
;
A
#
# COMPACT_ATOMS: atom_id res chain seq x y z
N MET A 1 -21.15 41.08 -29.20
CA MET A 1 -21.48 39.67 -28.90
C MET A 1 -21.50 39.52 -27.39
N SER A 2 -22.69 39.41 -26.80
CA SER A 2 -22.86 39.31 -25.34
C SER A 2 -22.54 37.88 -24.92
N ALA A 3 -21.48 37.70 -24.13
CA ALA A 3 -21.13 36.40 -23.56
C ALA A 3 -22.20 36.02 -22.54
N ALA A 4 -23.11 35.11 -22.93
CA ALA A 4 -24.11 34.56 -22.03
C ALA A 4 -23.40 33.98 -20.81
N ALA A 5 -23.78 34.45 -19.62
CA ALA A 5 -23.24 33.97 -18.36
C ALA A 5 -23.43 32.44 -18.31
N PRO A 6 -22.38 31.66 -17.96
CA PRO A 6 -22.52 30.22 -17.88
C PRO A 6 -23.62 29.89 -16.87
N PRO A 7 -24.51 28.91 -17.18
CA PRO A 7 -25.58 28.54 -16.27
C PRO A 7 -24.97 28.16 -14.93
N VAL A 8 -25.33 28.91 -13.88
CA VAL A 8 -25.00 28.56 -12.51
C VAL A 8 -25.63 27.19 -12.28
N PHE A 9 -24.79 26.17 -12.11
CA PHE A 9 -25.23 24.83 -11.74
C PHE A 9 -25.99 24.96 -10.42
N SER A 10 -27.32 25.00 -10.49
CA SER A 10 -28.19 24.89 -9.34
C SER A 10 -27.92 23.54 -8.68
N LEU A 11 -27.17 23.56 -7.57
CA LEU A 11 -26.92 22.43 -6.67
C LEU A 11 -28.21 21.75 -6.16
N VAL A 12 -29.38 22.29 -6.52
CA VAL A 12 -30.72 21.89 -6.07
C VAL A 12 -31.36 20.82 -6.98
N ASN A 13 -30.90 20.66 -8.23
CA ASN A 13 -31.38 19.57 -9.10
C ASN A 13 -30.43 18.37 -9.05
N LEU A 14 -30.15 17.87 -7.84
CA LEU A 14 -29.56 16.55 -7.71
C LEU A 14 -30.57 15.55 -8.29
N PRO A 15 -30.19 14.73 -9.31
CA PRO A 15 -31.08 13.69 -9.81
C PRO A 15 -31.60 12.88 -8.62
N LEU A 16 -32.91 12.66 -8.60
CA LEU A 16 -33.59 11.87 -7.57
C LEU A 16 -32.73 10.64 -7.24
N PRO A 17 -32.52 10.33 -5.95
CA PRO A 17 -31.61 9.27 -5.53
C PRO A 17 -31.94 8.02 -6.35
N VAL A 18 -30.96 7.55 -7.14
CA VAL A 18 -31.03 6.21 -7.74
C VAL A 18 -31.52 5.31 -6.63
N SER A 19 -32.73 4.77 -6.81
CA SER A 19 -33.52 4.18 -5.73
C SER A 19 -32.60 3.29 -4.91
N LEU A 20 -32.60 3.50 -3.58
CA LEU A 20 -31.89 2.70 -2.58
C LEU A 20 -32.35 1.22 -2.57
N SER A 21 -32.97 0.72 -3.65
CA SER A 21 -32.90 -0.67 -4.09
C SER A 21 -31.43 -1.02 -4.33
N THR A 22 -30.77 -1.14 -3.19
CA THR A 22 -29.46 -1.64 -2.88
C THR A 22 -29.10 -2.70 -3.89
N THR A 23 -28.03 -2.43 -4.66
CA THR A 23 -27.35 -3.50 -5.36
C THR A 23 -27.07 -4.57 -4.31
N PRO A 24 -27.61 -5.79 -4.43
CA PRO A 24 -27.62 -6.82 -3.38
C PRO A 24 -26.22 -7.39 -3.12
N VAL A 25 -25.15 -6.66 -3.48
CA VAL A 25 -23.75 -7.07 -3.42
C VAL A 25 -23.12 -6.73 -2.07
N PHE A 26 -23.49 -5.59 -1.44
CA PHE A 26 -22.82 -5.15 -0.21
C PHE A 26 -22.92 -6.17 0.92
N VAL A 27 -24.14 -6.58 1.27
CA VAL A 27 -24.39 -7.51 2.39
C VAL A 27 -23.73 -8.87 2.17
N PRO A 28 -23.94 -9.58 1.04
CA PRO A 28 -23.28 -10.86 0.84
C PRO A 28 -21.76 -10.70 0.73
N ALA A 29 -21.23 -9.67 0.09
CA ALA A 29 -19.79 -9.44 0.04
C ALA A 29 -19.21 -9.23 1.46
N PHE A 30 -19.89 -8.46 2.31
CA PHE A 30 -19.47 -8.23 3.70
C PHE A 30 -19.43 -9.55 4.48
N LEU A 31 -20.51 -10.34 4.42
CA LEU A 31 -20.60 -11.63 5.10
C LEU A 31 -19.56 -12.62 4.57
N THR A 32 -19.37 -12.71 3.26
CA THR A 32 -18.35 -13.57 2.64
C THR A 32 -16.94 -13.15 3.04
N LEU A 33 -16.63 -11.86 3.06
CA LEU A 33 -15.31 -11.36 3.48
C LEU A 33 -15.06 -11.62 4.97
N CYS A 34 -16.05 -11.38 5.83
CA CYS A 34 -15.99 -11.72 7.25
C CYS A 34 -15.77 -13.23 7.47
N ALA A 35 -16.48 -14.09 6.73
CA ALA A 35 -16.33 -15.54 6.80
C ALA A 35 -15.00 -16.06 6.20
N SER A 36 -14.43 -15.35 5.21
CA SER A 36 -13.14 -15.73 4.61
C SER A 36 -11.98 -15.63 5.60
N TYR A 37 -12.05 -14.73 6.59
CA TYR A 37 -11.00 -14.57 7.59
C TYR A 37 -10.81 -15.81 8.48
N PRO A 38 -11.83 -16.31 9.22
CA PRO A 38 -11.67 -17.51 10.03
C PRO A 38 -11.36 -18.74 9.18
N ALA A 39 -11.87 -18.82 7.94
CA ALA A 39 -11.56 -19.91 7.02
C ALA A 39 -10.07 -19.95 6.61
N LEU A 40 -9.45 -18.78 6.39
CA LEU A 40 -8.09 -18.69 5.88
C LEU A 40 -7.03 -18.46 6.96
N SER A 41 -7.41 -17.88 8.11
CA SER A 41 -6.46 -17.55 9.18
C SER A 41 -5.65 -18.73 9.74
N PRO A 42 -6.13 -19.99 9.79
CA PRO A 42 -5.33 -21.13 10.25
C PRO A 42 -4.10 -21.41 9.37
N PHE A 43 -4.15 -21.01 8.09
CA PHE A 43 -3.02 -21.20 7.15
C PHE A 43 -1.89 -20.17 7.33
N PHE A 44 -2.10 -19.15 8.16
CA PHE A 44 -1.15 -18.06 8.36
C PHE A 44 -0.75 -17.95 9.83
N PRO A 45 0.51 -18.27 10.20
CA PRO A 45 0.90 -18.36 11.60
C PRO A 45 0.96 -17.00 12.31
N SER A 46 1.34 -15.93 11.60
CA SER A 46 1.51 -14.61 12.24
C SER A 46 0.26 -13.73 12.13
N THR A 47 -0.06 -12.99 13.19
CA THR A 47 -1.12 -11.96 13.19
C THR A 47 -0.92 -10.95 12.07
N ARG A 48 0.34 -10.60 11.79
CA ARG A 48 0.70 -9.73 10.68
C ARG A 48 0.26 -10.33 9.34
N GLN A 49 0.48 -11.60 9.07
CA GLN A 49 -0.01 -12.22 7.82
C GLN A 49 -1.53 -12.27 7.78
N ARG A 50 -2.18 -12.64 8.89
CA ARG A 50 -3.64 -12.71 8.97
C ARG A 50 -4.31 -11.36 8.66
N ALA A 51 -3.72 -10.26 9.12
CA ALA A 51 -4.19 -8.91 8.81
C ALA A 51 -4.15 -8.54 7.31
N TRP A 52 -3.41 -9.29 6.47
CA TRP A 52 -3.36 -9.07 5.02
C TRP A 52 -4.35 -9.94 4.23
N ILE A 53 -5.10 -10.85 4.86
CA ILE A 53 -6.01 -11.78 4.15
C ILE A 53 -7.07 -11.00 3.36
N LEU A 54 -7.92 -10.22 4.05
CA LEU A 54 -9.03 -9.51 3.41
C LEU A 54 -8.52 -8.47 2.40
N THR A 55 -7.49 -7.71 2.78
CA THR A 55 -6.85 -6.73 1.90
C THR A 55 -6.31 -7.36 0.61
N THR A 56 -5.73 -8.57 0.68
CA THR A 56 -5.24 -9.27 -0.53
C THR A 56 -6.40 -9.73 -1.41
N ILE A 57 -7.46 -10.30 -0.83
CA ILE A 57 -8.67 -10.71 -1.57
C ILE A 57 -9.30 -9.50 -2.26
N ALA A 58 -9.53 -8.42 -1.51
CA ALA A 58 -10.18 -7.22 -2.03
C ALA A 58 -9.34 -6.55 -3.12
N SER A 59 -8.03 -6.38 -2.91
CA SER A 59 -7.15 -5.79 -3.93
C SER A 59 -7.04 -6.66 -5.19
N ALA A 60 -7.13 -7.99 -5.08
CA ALA A 60 -7.23 -8.88 -6.23
C ALA A 60 -8.52 -8.63 -7.03
N VAL A 61 -9.67 -8.64 -6.37
CA VAL A 61 -10.98 -8.38 -7.00
C VAL A 61 -11.01 -7.00 -7.65
N MET A 62 -10.54 -5.96 -6.95
CA MET A 62 -10.51 -4.59 -7.45
C MET A 62 -9.58 -4.42 -8.65
N THR A 63 -8.41 -5.03 -8.62
CA THR A 63 -7.47 -5.00 -9.75
C THR A 63 -8.08 -5.69 -10.97
N LEU A 64 -8.68 -6.87 -10.81
CA LEU A 64 -9.30 -7.61 -11.92
C LEU A 64 -10.54 -6.89 -12.47
N ALA A 65 -11.41 -6.38 -11.59
CA ALA A 65 -12.61 -5.65 -11.96
C ALA A 65 -12.32 -4.32 -12.68
N SER A 66 -11.11 -3.75 -12.50
CA SER A 66 -10.68 -2.54 -13.20
C SER A 66 -10.33 -2.76 -14.67
N LEU A 67 -10.00 -4.00 -15.07
CA LEU A 67 -9.43 -4.29 -16.39
C LEU A 67 -10.32 -3.85 -17.57
N PRO A 68 -11.66 -4.05 -17.55
CA PRO A 68 -12.52 -3.53 -18.62
C PRO A 68 -12.44 -2.01 -18.76
N PHE A 69 -12.39 -1.27 -17.65
CA PHE A 69 -12.30 0.19 -17.66
C PHE A 69 -10.92 0.68 -18.12
N VAL A 70 -9.85 -0.02 -17.74
CA VAL A 70 -8.49 0.24 -18.25
C VAL A 70 -8.41 0.00 -19.76
N ARG A 71 -9.08 -1.04 -20.26
CA ARG A 71 -9.21 -1.30 -21.70
C ARG A 71 -9.97 -0.17 -22.40
N ASP A 72 -11.11 0.25 -21.85
CA ASP A 72 -11.91 1.34 -22.41
C ASP A 72 -11.07 2.64 -22.48
N TYR A 73 -10.31 2.96 -21.42
CA TYR A 73 -9.39 4.09 -21.41
C TYR A 73 -8.27 3.97 -22.45
N ALA A 74 -7.67 2.79 -22.61
CA ALA A 74 -6.64 2.57 -23.61
C ALA A 74 -7.16 2.72 -25.05
N LEU A 75 -8.39 2.29 -25.31
CA LEU A 75 -9.05 2.49 -26.61
C LEU A 75 -9.39 3.97 -26.84
N ALA A 76 -9.89 4.67 -25.82
CA ALA A 76 -10.13 6.10 -25.87
C ALA A 76 -8.85 6.89 -26.22
N LEU A 77 -7.73 6.60 -25.54
CA LEU A 77 -6.45 7.24 -25.84
C LEU A 77 -6.00 7.04 -27.30
N ARG A 78 -6.20 5.84 -27.87
CA ARG A 78 -5.87 5.57 -29.28
C ARG A 78 -6.74 6.37 -30.25
N ALA A 79 -7.97 6.69 -29.86
CA ALA A 79 -8.88 7.52 -30.63
C ALA A 79 -8.68 9.04 -30.38
N GLY A 80 -7.68 9.44 -29.59
CA GLY A 80 -7.46 10.83 -29.20
C GLY A 80 -8.37 11.34 -28.08
N GLY A 81 -9.13 10.45 -27.45
CA GLY A 81 -9.95 10.72 -26.26
C GLY A 81 -9.16 10.69 -24.95
N GLY A 82 -9.88 10.68 -23.83
CA GLY A 82 -9.30 10.69 -22.49
C GLY A 82 -10.17 9.98 -21.45
N VAL A 83 -10.00 10.38 -20.18
CA VAL A 83 -10.69 9.73 -19.05
C VAL A 83 -12.21 9.90 -19.12
N ALA A 84 -12.70 10.96 -19.78
CA ALA A 84 -14.13 11.21 -19.98
C ALA A 84 -14.80 10.15 -20.88
N ASP A 85 -14.04 9.44 -21.70
CA ASP A 85 -14.55 8.45 -22.66
C ASP A 85 -14.58 7.02 -22.10
N VAL A 86 -14.24 6.83 -20.82
CA VAL A 86 -14.36 5.53 -20.14
C VAL A 86 -15.83 5.16 -20.01
N GLN A 87 -16.20 3.97 -20.50
CA GLN A 87 -17.61 3.56 -20.49
C GLN A 87 -18.17 3.45 -19.06
N LEU A 88 -19.38 3.97 -18.87
CA LEU A 88 -20.04 4.02 -17.56
C LEU A 88 -20.28 2.64 -16.93
N ARG A 89 -20.69 1.64 -17.73
CA ARG A 89 -21.02 0.26 -17.27
C ARG A 89 -21.73 0.25 -15.90
N THR A 90 -22.72 1.13 -15.72
CA THR A 90 -23.21 1.56 -14.39
C THR A 90 -23.54 0.42 -13.44
N PRO A 91 -24.26 -0.65 -13.83
CA PRO A 91 -24.57 -1.76 -12.91
C PRO A 91 -23.32 -2.46 -12.37
N ALA A 92 -22.36 -2.77 -13.25
CA ALA A 92 -21.10 -3.41 -12.87
C ALA A 92 -20.22 -2.47 -12.03
N ALA A 93 -20.15 -1.19 -12.41
CA ALA A 93 -19.39 -0.20 -11.66
C ALA A 93 -19.92 -0.02 -10.23
N VAL A 94 -21.24 0.10 -10.07
CA VAL A 94 -21.88 0.19 -8.76
C VAL A 94 -21.66 -1.08 -7.95
N ALA A 95 -21.81 -2.27 -8.55
CA ALA A 95 -21.57 -3.55 -7.87
C ALA A 95 -20.14 -3.65 -7.30
N VAL A 96 -19.13 -3.29 -8.10
CA VAL A 96 -17.71 -3.30 -7.69
C VAL A 96 -17.45 -2.28 -6.58
N ASN A 97 -18.03 -1.09 -6.66
CA ASN A 97 -17.91 -0.08 -5.61
C ASN A 97 -18.57 -0.55 -4.29
N ARG A 98 -19.74 -1.22 -4.38
CA ARG A 98 -20.42 -1.80 -3.21
C ARG A 98 -19.61 -2.95 -2.59
N PHE A 99 -18.97 -3.80 -3.41
CA PHE A 99 -18.02 -4.80 -2.92
C PHE A 99 -16.85 -4.13 -2.17
N PHE A 100 -16.28 -3.06 -2.72
CA PHE A 100 -15.17 -2.35 -2.07
C PHE A 100 -15.60 -1.73 -0.74
N GLN A 101 -16.78 -1.12 -0.66
CA GLN A 101 -17.34 -0.64 0.60
C GLN A 101 -17.52 -1.77 1.62
N ALA A 102 -18.02 -2.92 1.18
CA ALA A 102 -18.18 -4.10 2.04
C ALA A 102 -16.82 -4.58 2.58
N TYR A 103 -15.77 -4.56 1.76
CA TYR A 103 -14.40 -4.81 2.21
C TYR A 103 -13.93 -3.81 3.27
N LEU A 104 -14.09 -2.51 3.05
CA LEU A 104 -13.63 -1.50 4.02
C LEU A 104 -14.33 -1.68 5.37
N ALA A 105 -15.63 -1.96 5.37
CA ALA A 105 -16.40 -2.27 6.57
C ALA A 105 -15.94 -3.58 7.23
N ALA A 106 -15.74 -4.65 6.44
CA ALA A 106 -15.30 -5.95 6.94
C ALA A 106 -13.89 -5.89 7.54
N ASP A 107 -12.95 -5.20 6.91
CA ASP A 107 -11.57 -5.05 7.40
C ASP A 107 -11.52 -4.26 8.71
N MET A 108 -12.32 -3.20 8.85
CA MET A 108 -12.48 -2.49 10.12
C MET A 108 -13.15 -3.35 11.21
N PHE A 109 -14.19 -4.10 10.86
CA PHE A 109 -14.91 -4.97 11.80
C PHE A 109 -14.03 -6.13 12.28
N VAL A 110 -13.57 -6.97 11.35
CA VAL A 110 -12.70 -8.13 11.64
C VAL A 110 -11.39 -7.66 12.26
N GLY A 111 -10.77 -6.61 11.72
CA GLY A 111 -9.52 -6.14 12.27
C GLY A 111 -9.65 -5.46 13.63
N GLY A 112 -10.79 -4.81 13.92
CA GLY A 112 -11.11 -4.34 15.27
C GLY A 112 -11.19 -5.48 16.29
N MET A 113 -11.67 -6.66 15.87
CA MET A 113 -11.81 -7.84 16.72
C MET A 113 -10.54 -8.68 16.84
N TYR A 114 -9.85 -8.96 15.73
CA TYR A 114 -8.83 -10.01 15.67
C TYR A 114 -7.38 -9.51 15.52
N TYR A 115 -7.16 -8.30 15.00
CA TYR A 115 -5.81 -7.79 14.73
C TYR A 115 -5.71 -6.27 14.87
N ARG A 116 -6.32 -5.73 15.93
CA ARG A 116 -6.44 -4.28 16.17
C ARG A 116 -5.10 -3.56 16.09
N ASP A 117 -4.04 -4.17 16.64
CA ASP A 117 -2.68 -3.62 16.66
C ASP A 117 -2.04 -3.50 15.27
N GLN A 118 -2.59 -4.20 14.27
CA GLN A 118 -2.12 -4.12 12.88
C GLN A 118 -2.82 -3.02 12.09
N ILE A 119 -3.96 -2.48 12.58
CA ILE A 119 -4.67 -1.37 11.93
C ILE A 119 -4.16 -0.04 12.46
N GLY A 120 -3.28 0.60 11.69
CA GLY A 120 -2.83 1.96 11.98
C GLY A 120 -3.98 2.98 11.92
N VAL A 121 -3.98 3.97 12.82
CA VAL A 121 -5.00 5.03 12.89
C VAL A 121 -5.20 5.74 11.55
N LEU A 122 -4.11 6.26 10.97
CA LEU A 122 -4.19 7.03 9.73
C LEU A 122 -4.42 6.14 8.50
N THR A 123 -3.66 5.04 8.40
CA THR A 123 -3.62 4.21 7.17
C THR A 123 -4.68 3.13 7.11
N GLY A 124 -5.31 2.80 8.24
CA GLY A 124 -6.40 1.84 8.35
C GLY A 124 -7.70 2.55 8.67
N TRP A 125 -7.93 2.95 9.93
CA TRP A 125 -9.20 3.50 10.40
C TRP A 125 -9.68 4.73 9.61
N VAL A 126 -8.89 5.80 9.61
CA VAL A 126 -9.25 7.06 8.93
C VAL A 126 -9.32 6.85 7.42
N HIS A 127 -8.34 6.12 6.87
CA HIS A 127 -8.31 5.80 5.44
C HIS A 127 -9.57 5.05 4.99
N HIS A 128 -9.96 3.99 5.70
CA HIS A 128 -11.13 3.17 5.34
C HIS A 128 -12.44 3.95 5.49
N ALA A 129 -12.59 4.73 6.57
CA ALA A 129 -13.75 5.60 6.76
C ALA A 129 -13.88 6.63 5.63
N VAL A 130 -12.77 7.29 5.25
CA VAL A 130 -12.76 8.27 4.14
C VAL A 130 -13.10 7.60 2.81
N TYR A 131 -12.57 6.41 2.53
CA TYR A 131 -12.89 5.70 1.30
C TYR A 131 -14.33 5.18 1.25
N LEU A 132 -14.95 4.83 2.39
CA LEU A 132 -16.39 4.54 2.45
C LEU A 132 -17.21 5.76 2.00
N CYS A 133 -16.85 6.96 2.45
CA CYS A 133 -17.53 8.19 2.02
C CYS A 133 -17.26 8.53 0.55
N ILE A 134 -16.01 8.45 0.08
CA ILE A 134 -15.64 8.75 -1.32
C ILE A 134 -16.37 7.82 -2.28
N THR A 135 -16.45 6.53 -1.97
CA THR A 135 -17.13 5.54 -2.82
C THR A 135 -18.64 5.77 -2.84
N GLU A 136 -19.23 6.15 -1.71
CA GLU A 136 -20.66 6.50 -1.66
C GLU A 136 -20.96 7.74 -2.49
N ILE A 137 -20.13 8.78 -2.39
CA ILE A 137 -20.23 9.99 -3.22
C ILE A 137 -20.08 9.61 -4.70
N ALA A 138 -19.11 8.77 -5.05
CA ALA A 138 -18.89 8.33 -6.42
C ALA A 138 -20.11 7.58 -6.98
N ILE A 139 -20.77 6.73 -6.19
CA ILE A 139 -22.01 6.07 -6.61
C ILE A 139 -23.14 7.09 -6.81
N ARG A 140 -23.38 7.97 -5.83
CA ARG A 140 -24.49 8.94 -5.86
C ARG A 140 -24.37 9.96 -6.99
N TRP A 141 -23.16 10.30 -7.39
CA TRP A 141 -22.91 11.29 -8.44
C TRP A 141 -22.54 10.63 -9.80
N ALA A 142 -22.87 9.35 -9.97
CA ALA A 142 -22.65 8.59 -11.21
C ALA A 142 -21.18 8.48 -11.67
N TRP A 143 -20.23 8.58 -10.73
CA TRP A 143 -18.78 8.45 -10.94
C TRP A 143 -18.21 7.07 -10.57
N ALA A 144 -19.07 6.08 -10.29
CA ALA A 144 -18.64 4.74 -9.91
C ALA A 144 -17.66 4.10 -10.93
N HIS A 145 -17.84 4.38 -12.22
CA HIS A 145 -16.98 3.88 -13.30
C HIS A 145 -15.57 4.45 -13.24
N ILE A 146 -15.42 5.72 -12.87
CA ILE A 146 -14.13 6.38 -12.65
C ILE A 146 -13.43 5.73 -11.47
N PHE A 147 -14.17 5.45 -10.40
CA PHE A 147 -13.64 4.74 -9.24
C PHE A 147 -13.18 3.32 -9.63
N CYS A 148 -13.94 2.59 -10.44
CA CYS A 148 -13.54 1.27 -10.96
C CYS A 148 -12.32 1.35 -11.88
N PHE A 149 -12.19 2.39 -12.70
CA PHE A 149 -10.97 2.62 -13.46
C PHE A 149 -9.77 2.85 -12.53
N ALA A 150 -9.93 3.72 -11.52
CA ALA A 150 -8.93 3.97 -10.49
C ALA A 150 -8.65 2.75 -9.59
N ALA A 151 -9.48 1.69 -9.61
CA ALA A 151 -9.24 0.48 -8.84
C ALA A 151 -7.96 -0.28 -9.29
N CYS A 152 -7.44 -0.03 -10.50
CA CYS A 152 -6.14 -0.57 -10.90
C CYS A 152 -4.97 -0.04 -10.05
N LEU A 153 -5.18 1.06 -9.31
CA LEU A 153 -4.26 1.59 -8.31
C LEU A 153 -4.05 0.64 -7.10
N GLU A 154 -4.88 -0.40 -6.97
CA GLU A 154 -4.74 -1.44 -5.95
C GLU A 154 -3.72 -2.52 -6.32
N LEU A 155 -3.21 -2.56 -7.55
CA LEU A 155 -2.19 -3.54 -7.97
C LEU A 155 -0.96 -3.58 -7.04
N PRO A 156 -0.37 -2.46 -6.57
CA PRO A 156 0.72 -2.49 -5.61
C PRO A 156 0.31 -3.07 -4.25
N THR A 157 -0.93 -2.84 -3.81
CA THR A 157 -1.49 -3.42 -2.58
C THR A 157 -1.60 -4.93 -2.71
N LEU A 158 -2.11 -5.42 -3.85
CA LEU A 158 -2.19 -6.84 -4.17
C LEU A 158 -0.81 -7.50 -4.11
N LEU A 159 0.18 -6.92 -4.77
CA LEU A 159 1.56 -7.43 -4.76
C LEU A 159 2.15 -7.44 -3.33
N ARG A 160 1.86 -6.41 -2.53
CA ARG A 160 2.31 -6.34 -1.13
C ARG A 160 1.62 -7.38 -0.26
N GLY A 161 0.32 -7.56 -0.40
CA GLY A 161 -0.48 -8.56 0.30
C GLY A 161 0.00 -9.97 -0.03
N LEU A 162 0.14 -10.27 -1.33
CA LEU A 162 0.66 -11.56 -1.80
C LEU A 162 2.06 -11.85 -1.26
N SER A 163 2.96 -10.86 -1.27
CA SER A 163 4.31 -11.02 -0.72
C SER A 163 4.35 -11.21 0.81
N THR A 164 3.29 -10.79 1.51
CA THR A 164 3.17 -10.94 2.97
C THR A 164 2.61 -12.32 3.29
N LEU A 165 1.52 -12.71 2.63
CA LEU A 165 0.89 -14.02 2.80
C LEU A 165 1.79 -15.15 2.31
N LEU A 166 2.43 -14.97 1.15
CA LEU A 166 3.27 -15.97 0.48
C LEU A 166 4.67 -15.39 0.20
N PRO A 167 5.61 -15.49 1.16
CA PRO A 167 6.96 -14.93 1.03
C PRO A 167 7.74 -15.29 -0.25
N PRO A 168 7.57 -16.48 -0.87
CA PRO A 168 8.23 -16.80 -2.14
C PRO A 168 7.89 -15.85 -3.29
N PHE A 169 6.71 -15.21 -3.28
CA PHE A 169 6.30 -14.25 -4.32
C PHE A 169 6.85 -12.83 -4.08
N ARG A 170 7.70 -12.64 -3.07
CA ARG A 170 8.20 -11.31 -2.72
C ARG A 170 9.17 -10.76 -3.77
N SER A 171 8.71 -9.77 -4.54
CA SER A 171 9.55 -8.98 -5.44
C SER A 171 9.44 -7.49 -5.10
N ASN A 172 10.51 -6.93 -4.50
CA ASN A 172 10.53 -5.50 -4.16
C ASN A 172 10.50 -4.63 -5.44
N THR A 173 11.19 -5.06 -6.51
CA THR A 173 11.24 -4.31 -7.78
C THR A 173 9.87 -4.26 -8.45
N LEU A 174 9.16 -5.39 -8.51
CA LEU A 174 7.82 -5.44 -9.09
C LEU A 174 6.83 -4.56 -8.32
N PHE A 175 6.87 -4.63 -6.99
CA PHE A 175 6.06 -3.76 -6.13
C PHE A 175 6.34 -2.28 -6.40
N ALA A 176 7.61 -1.89 -6.46
CA ALA A 176 8.01 -0.49 -6.66
C ALA A 176 7.63 0.04 -8.04
N LEU A 177 7.81 -0.78 -9.08
CA LEU A 177 7.42 -0.44 -10.45
C LEU A 177 5.90 -0.29 -10.55
N ALA A 178 5.13 -1.24 -10.02
CA ALA A 178 3.68 -1.14 -9.98
C ALA A 178 3.23 0.12 -9.23
N PHE A 179 3.84 0.42 -8.08
CA PHE A 179 3.52 1.61 -7.29
C PHE A 179 3.79 2.90 -8.07
N LEU A 180 4.93 2.99 -8.76
CA LEU A 180 5.26 4.15 -9.59
C LEU A 180 4.27 4.30 -10.74
N LEU A 181 4.02 3.24 -11.51
CA LEU A 181 3.18 3.29 -12.70
C LEU A 181 1.72 3.63 -12.35
N THR A 182 1.15 2.95 -11.35
CA THR A 182 -0.26 3.14 -11.01
C THR A 182 -0.43 4.31 -10.03
N ARG A 183 0.10 4.20 -8.80
CA ARG A 183 -0.18 5.17 -7.71
C ARG A 183 0.48 6.53 -7.88
N ILE A 184 1.50 6.67 -8.73
CA ILE A 184 2.13 7.97 -9.02
C ILE A 184 1.74 8.48 -10.40
N LEU A 185 2.14 7.78 -11.47
CA LEU A 185 1.98 8.30 -12.84
C LEU A 185 0.51 8.32 -13.28
N LEU A 186 -0.19 7.19 -13.21
CA LEU A 186 -1.60 7.14 -13.58
C LEU A 186 -2.46 8.04 -12.68
N HIS A 187 -2.18 8.07 -11.37
CA HIS A 187 -2.87 8.96 -10.45
C HIS A 187 -2.67 10.45 -10.80
N LEU A 188 -1.48 10.85 -11.26
CA LEU A 188 -1.22 12.21 -11.72
C LEU A 188 -1.95 12.51 -13.04
N VAL A 189 -1.99 11.56 -13.97
CA VAL A 189 -2.76 11.68 -15.22
C VAL A 189 -4.25 11.89 -14.92
N LEU A 190 -4.82 11.10 -14.01
CA LEU A 190 -6.20 11.26 -13.55
C LEU A 190 -6.44 12.65 -12.95
N LEU A 191 -5.55 13.08 -12.05
CA LEU A 191 -5.64 14.40 -11.41
C LEU A 191 -5.63 15.53 -12.45
N LEU A 192 -4.68 15.52 -13.39
CA LEU A 192 -4.56 16.56 -14.40
C LEU A 192 -5.74 16.56 -15.37
N SER A 193 -6.23 15.37 -15.76
CA SER A 193 -7.40 15.23 -16.64
C SER A 193 -8.65 15.85 -16.02
N TYR A 194 -8.91 15.58 -14.74
CA TYR A 194 -10.07 16.15 -14.04
C TYR A 194 -9.88 17.60 -13.63
N ALA A 195 -8.64 18.06 -13.40
CA ALA A 195 -8.35 19.45 -13.11
C ALA A 195 -8.55 20.36 -14.34
N ALA A 196 -8.31 19.82 -15.54
CA ALA A 196 -8.53 20.55 -16.79
C ALA A 196 -10.02 20.70 -17.16
N ALA A 197 -10.89 19.79 -16.70
CA ALA A 197 -12.32 19.81 -16.99
C ALA A 197 -13.13 20.64 -15.96
N PRO A 198 -13.83 21.72 -16.36
CA PRO A 198 -14.53 22.62 -15.44
C PRO A 198 -15.61 21.94 -14.58
N ALA A 199 -16.29 20.93 -15.14
CA ALA A 199 -17.40 20.23 -14.49
C ALA A 199 -16.96 19.19 -13.45
N THR A 200 -15.65 18.92 -13.32
CA THR A 200 -15.12 17.80 -12.53
C THR A 200 -14.10 18.23 -11.48
N ARG A 201 -14.33 19.39 -10.86
CA ARG A 201 -13.44 19.91 -9.81
C ARG A 201 -13.43 19.06 -8.53
N VAL A 202 -14.54 18.38 -8.21
CA VAL A 202 -14.61 17.57 -6.98
C VAL A 202 -13.75 16.30 -7.07
N PRO A 203 -13.80 15.47 -8.13
CA PRO A 203 -12.87 14.36 -8.31
C PRO A 203 -11.41 14.82 -8.31
N ALA A 204 -11.12 15.94 -8.98
CA ALA A 204 -9.77 16.53 -8.98
C ALA A 204 -9.33 16.91 -7.56
N ALA A 205 -10.20 17.51 -6.75
CA ALA A 205 -9.89 17.85 -5.36
C ALA A 205 -9.64 16.61 -4.51
N ILE A 206 -10.46 15.57 -4.63
CA ILE A 206 -10.26 14.29 -3.92
C ILE A 206 -8.92 13.66 -4.32
N LEU A 207 -8.62 13.56 -5.62
CA LEU A 207 -7.35 13.06 -6.12
C LEU A 207 -6.18 13.91 -5.59
N ALA A 208 -6.28 15.24 -5.63
CA ALA A 208 -5.24 16.13 -5.12
C ALA A 208 -4.97 15.93 -3.62
N LEU A 209 -5.99 15.62 -2.82
CA LEU A 209 -5.85 15.34 -1.39
C LEU A 209 -5.22 13.97 -1.11
N VAL A 210 -5.52 12.97 -1.93
CA VAL A 210 -4.98 11.60 -1.76
C VAL A 210 -3.53 11.49 -2.28
N PHE A 211 -3.17 12.23 -3.32
CA PHE A 211 -1.86 12.11 -3.98
C PHE A 211 -0.64 12.31 -3.05
N PRO A 212 -0.60 13.30 -2.13
CA PRO A 212 0.52 13.47 -1.21
C PRO A 212 0.81 12.24 -0.35
N LEU A 213 -0.23 11.49 0.03
CA LEU A 213 -0.08 10.24 0.79
C LEU A 213 0.67 9.19 -0.05
N HIS A 214 0.28 9.01 -1.31
CA HIS A 214 0.96 8.10 -2.24
C HIS A 214 2.40 8.53 -2.53
N ALA A 215 2.63 9.82 -2.76
CA ALA A 215 3.97 10.36 -2.98
C ALA A 215 4.90 10.13 -1.77
N MET A 216 4.39 10.36 -0.55
CA MET A 216 5.13 10.11 0.69
C MET A 216 5.50 8.62 0.86
N TRP A 217 4.56 7.71 0.58
CA TRP A 217 4.82 6.27 0.64
C TRP A 217 5.84 5.82 -0.40
N PHE A 218 5.75 6.34 -1.63
CA PHE A 218 6.72 6.04 -2.68
C PHE A 218 8.12 6.55 -2.31
N ALA A 219 8.24 7.75 -1.76
CA ALA A 219 9.51 8.27 -1.25
C ALA A 219 10.10 7.36 -0.17
N GLY A 220 9.27 6.83 0.74
CA GLY A 220 9.68 5.82 1.72
C GLY A 220 10.21 4.54 1.06
N CYS A 221 9.56 4.08 -0.02
CA CYS A 221 10.00 2.92 -0.80
C CYS A 221 11.40 3.15 -1.40
N VAL A 222 11.61 4.29 -2.07
CA VAL A 222 12.89 4.67 -2.69
C VAL A 222 14.00 4.77 -1.64
N ARG A 223 13.76 5.46 -0.52
CA ARG A 223 14.72 5.53 0.60
C ARG A 223 15.09 4.14 1.11
N GLY A 224 14.12 3.23 1.18
CA GLY A 224 14.34 1.84 1.54
C GLY A 224 15.30 1.12 0.58
N PHE A 225 15.17 1.33 -0.73
CA PHE A 225 16.09 0.78 -1.73
C PHE A 225 17.50 1.36 -1.61
N VAL A 226 17.61 2.69 -1.53
CA VAL A 226 18.90 3.38 -1.39
C VAL A 226 19.65 2.87 -0.16
N ARG A 227 18.97 2.74 0.99
CA ARG A 227 19.56 2.21 2.21
C ARG A 227 20.07 0.77 2.05
N ARG A 228 19.29 -0.12 1.43
CA ARG A 228 19.70 -1.50 1.17
C ARG A 228 20.87 -1.59 0.21
N PHE A 229 20.88 -0.77 -0.83
CA PHE A 229 21.97 -0.69 -1.80
C PHE A 229 23.28 -0.22 -1.16
N LYS A 230 23.22 0.85 -0.35
CA LYS A 230 24.37 1.34 0.43
C LYS A 230 24.93 0.26 1.36
N LYS A 231 24.06 -0.44 2.11
CA LYS A 231 24.48 -1.56 2.99
C LYS A 231 25.16 -2.68 2.20
N ALA A 232 24.60 -3.08 1.06
CA ALA A 232 25.18 -4.12 0.22
C ALA A 232 26.56 -3.72 -0.34
N ARG A 233 26.74 -2.46 -0.74
CA ARG A 233 28.06 -1.93 -1.15
C ARG A 233 29.06 -1.89 0.00
N GLY A 234 28.63 -1.49 1.20
CA GLY A 234 29.49 -1.47 2.39
C GLY A 234 30.02 -2.86 2.74
N VAL A 235 29.16 -3.89 2.71
CA VAL A 235 29.58 -5.28 2.96
C VAL A 235 30.58 -5.77 1.90
N LYS A 236 30.34 -5.48 0.61
CA LYS A 236 31.27 -5.83 -0.47
C LYS A 236 32.62 -5.12 -0.33
N ALA A 237 32.62 -3.85 0.05
CA ALA A 237 33.83 -3.08 0.28
C ALA A 237 34.63 -3.61 1.48
N ALA A 238 33.96 -3.96 2.58
CA ALA A 238 34.60 -4.58 3.75
C ALA A 238 35.21 -5.95 3.41
N ALA A 239 34.46 -6.82 2.72
CA ALA A 239 34.96 -8.13 2.27
C ALA A 239 36.18 -7.99 1.35
N SER A 240 36.19 -6.99 0.46
CA SER A 240 37.33 -6.72 -0.43
C SER A 240 38.57 -6.21 0.31
N LYS A 241 38.40 -5.54 1.46
CA LYS A 241 39.51 -5.11 2.31
C LYS A 241 40.10 -6.28 3.10
N THR A 242 39.28 -7.17 3.65
CA THR A 242 39.74 -8.37 4.34
C THR A 242 40.58 -9.25 3.42
N LEU A 243 40.18 -9.39 2.15
CA LEU A 243 40.91 -10.19 1.16
C LEU A 243 42.20 -9.53 0.67
N ARG A 244 42.37 -8.22 0.91
CA ARG A 244 43.59 -7.46 0.58
C ARG A 244 44.52 -7.27 1.77
N HIS A 245 44.15 -7.75 2.96
CA HIS A 245 45.18 -7.96 3.96
C HIS A 245 46.10 -9.02 3.36
N PRO A 246 47.36 -8.68 3.03
CA PRO A 246 48.28 -9.68 2.52
C PRO A 246 48.24 -10.79 3.56
N LEU A 247 47.97 -12.02 3.10
CA LEU A 247 48.34 -13.21 3.84
C LEU A 247 49.71 -12.87 4.42
N ALA A 248 49.78 -12.67 5.74
CA ALA A 248 51.06 -12.55 6.41
C ALA A 248 51.85 -13.71 5.83
N PRO A 249 53.01 -13.45 5.17
CA PRO A 249 53.71 -14.45 4.38
C PRO A 249 53.69 -15.70 5.22
N ASP A 250 53.04 -16.76 4.72
CA ASP A 250 52.81 -17.97 5.48
C ASP A 250 54.14 -18.28 6.16
N ILE A 251 54.20 -18.05 7.47
CA ILE A 251 55.22 -18.66 8.30
C ILE A 251 54.79 -20.11 8.17
N TYR A 252 55.25 -20.76 7.10
CA TYR A 252 55.20 -22.19 6.95
C TYR A 252 55.74 -22.68 8.27
N PRO A 253 54.94 -23.35 9.12
CA PRO A 253 55.51 -24.04 10.25
C PRO A 253 56.52 -24.98 9.61
N ASP A 254 57.80 -24.70 9.85
CA ASP A 254 58.91 -25.51 9.39
C ASP A 254 58.51 -26.96 9.62
N ALA A 255 58.54 -27.79 8.57
CA ALA A 255 58.08 -29.19 8.63
C ALA A 255 58.79 -29.98 9.75
N ARG A 256 59.91 -29.45 10.26
CA ARG A 256 60.63 -29.94 11.44
C ARG A 256 59.90 -29.77 12.77
N SER A 257 58.95 -28.83 12.90
CA SER A 257 58.17 -28.62 14.13
C SER A 257 57.00 -29.60 14.26
N LEU A 258 56.42 -30.07 13.14
CA LEU A 258 55.34 -31.07 13.14
C LEU A 258 55.85 -32.50 13.45
N ALA A 259 57.12 -32.81 13.19
CA ALA A 259 57.71 -34.11 13.50
C ALA A 259 58.03 -34.33 15.00
N ARG A 260 58.03 -33.28 15.83
CA ARG A 260 58.37 -33.38 17.27
C ARG A 260 57.19 -33.64 18.20
N HIS A 261 55.95 -33.56 17.73
CA HIS A 261 54.77 -33.76 18.58
C HIS A 261 53.98 -35.04 18.29
N SER A 262 54.47 -35.91 17.41
CA SER A 262 53.82 -37.20 17.10
C SER A 262 54.18 -38.34 18.09
N SER A 263 54.84 -38.04 19.21
CA SER A 263 55.39 -39.07 20.11
C SER A 263 54.95 -38.94 21.57
N ALA A 264 53.72 -38.52 21.86
CA ALA A 264 53.14 -38.73 23.19
C ALA A 264 51.65 -38.42 23.16
N SER A 265 50.81 -39.44 23.25
CA SER A 265 49.58 -39.50 24.08
C SER A 265 48.64 -40.56 23.54
N SER A 266 48.98 -41.78 23.96
CA SER A 266 48.07 -42.92 24.03
C SER A 266 46.96 -42.67 25.05
N LEU A 267 45.78 -43.21 24.74
CA LEU A 267 44.73 -43.68 25.66
C LEU A 267 43.95 -42.60 26.43
N THR A 268 42.74 -42.30 25.97
CA THR A 268 41.54 -42.46 26.79
C THR A 268 40.30 -42.64 25.91
N SER A 269 39.63 -43.77 26.16
CA SER A 269 38.34 -44.18 25.65
C SER A 269 37.22 -43.24 26.09
N SER A 270 36.39 -42.76 25.15
CA SER A 270 35.10 -42.14 25.47
C SER A 270 34.08 -42.40 24.35
N THR A 271 33.22 -43.37 24.64
CA THR A 271 31.78 -43.47 24.35
C THR A 271 31.23 -42.72 23.14
N ALA A 272 31.07 -43.47 22.05
CA ALA A 272 30.25 -43.09 20.90
C ALA A 272 28.78 -42.88 21.32
N THR A 273 28.33 -41.63 21.28
CA THR A 273 26.91 -41.29 21.40
C THR A 273 26.34 -41.19 19.98
N GLN A 274 25.43 -42.11 19.64
CA GLN A 274 24.75 -42.10 18.35
C GLN A 274 23.88 -40.83 18.20
N PRO A 275 23.89 -40.16 17.03
CA PRO A 275 22.91 -39.12 16.74
C PRO A 275 21.51 -39.75 16.53
N PRO A 276 20.44 -39.11 17.03
CA PRO A 276 19.09 -39.64 16.91
C PRO A 276 18.63 -39.67 15.44
N PRO A 277 17.86 -40.70 15.03
CA PRO A 277 17.32 -40.78 13.70
C PRO A 277 16.03 -39.94 13.61
N TRP A 278 15.81 -39.31 12.46
CA TRP A 278 14.56 -38.66 12.00
C TRP A 278 14.25 -37.24 12.48
N THR A 279 14.67 -36.26 11.67
CA THR A 279 13.75 -35.19 11.23
C THR A 279 13.79 -35.13 9.71
N GLY A 280 12.80 -35.74 9.07
CA GLY A 280 12.58 -35.70 7.62
C GLY A 280 12.20 -34.29 7.17
N GLY A 281 13.19 -33.41 7.04
CA GLY A 281 13.04 -32.14 6.34
C GLY A 281 13.06 -32.38 4.84
N VAL A 282 11.87 -32.48 4.24
CA VAL A 282 11.71 -32.43 2.77
C VAL A 282 12.27 -31.10 2.27
N THR A 283 13.53 -31.11 1.87
CA THR A 283 14.14 -30.00 1.14
C THR A 283 13.68 -30.10 -0.30
N LEU A 284 12.55 -29.44 -0.61
CA LEU A 284 12.15 -29.17 -1.98
C LEU A 284 13.21 -28.29 -2.64
N ARG A 285 14.20 -28.94 -3.27
CA ARG A 285 15.10 -28.33 -4.26
C ARG A 285 14.24 -27.92 -5.46
N LEU A 286 13.68 -26.71 -5.41
CA LEU A 286 13.10 -26.07 -6.59
C LEU A 286 14.23 -25.74 -7.57
N ARG A 287 14.45 -26.67 -8.49
CA ARG A 287 15.28 -26.53 -9.67
C ARG A 287 14.78 -25.30 -10.45
N ARG A 288 15.62 -24.28 -10.58
CA ARG A 288 15.35 -23.10 -11.43
C ARG A 288 15.11 -23.56 -12.87
N LEU A 289 13.86 -23.67 -13.28
CA LEU A 289 13.48 -23.68 -14.68
C LEU A 289 13.52 -22.23 -15.19
N ARG A 290 14.67 -21.86 -15.75
CA ARG A 290 14.80 -20.70 -16.63
C ARG A 290 14.29 -21.14 -18.00
N ALA A 291 12.97 -21.06 -18.21
CA ALA A 291 12.38 -21.23 -19.53
C ALA A 291 12.48 -19.90 -20.29
N ARG A 292 13.09 -19.99 -21.48
CA ARG A 292 13.18 -18.97 -22.52
C ARG A 292 11.79 -18.40 -22.82
N VAL A 293 11.67 -17.07 -22.81
CA VAL A 293 10.61 -16.35 -23.50
C VAL A 293 11.23 -15.81 -24.77
N ASP A 294 11.37 -16.70 -25.75
CA ASP A 294 11.61 -16.36 -27.15
C ASP A 294 10.45 -16.98 -27.93
N GLY A 295 9.67 -16.16 -28.63
CA GLY A 295 8.65 -16.63 -29.56
C GLY A 295 7.21 -16.37 -29.12
N TRP A 296 6.79 -15.12 -29.09
CA TRP A 296 5.39 -14.79 -29.36
C TRP A 296 5.31 -13.60 -30.33
N ALA A 297 5.63 -13.92 -31.58
CA ALA A 297 5.39 -13.09 -32.76
C ALA A 297 5.01 -14.03 -33.91
N SER A 298 3.98 -13.63 -34.68
CA SER A 298 3.33 -14.33 -35.81
C SER A 298 2.56 -15.59 -35.39
N SER A 299 1.34 -15.88 -35.83
CA SER A 299 0.42 -15.43 -36.91
C SER A 299 -0.95 -16.07 -36.56
N SER A 300 -2.13 -15.55 -36.89
CA SER A 300 -2.77 -15.46 -38.22
C SER A 300 -4.18 -14.80 -38.07
N PRO A 301 -5.11 -14.79 -39.05
CA PRO A 301 -5.64 -13.54 -39.60
C PRO A 301 -7.15 -13.37 -39.36
N PHE A 302 -7.60 -12.17 -38.99
CA PHE A 302 -9.04 -11.85 -39.07
C PHE A 302 -9.30 -10.95 -40.27
N TYR A 303 -9.86 -11.57 -41.30
CA TYR A 303 -10.58 -10.96 -42.40
C TYR A 303 -11.73 -10.10 -41.83
N TYR A 304 -11.79 -8.83 -42.23
CA TYR A 304 -12.99 -8.00 -42.13
C TYR A 304 -13.52 -7.76 -43.54
N PRO A 305 -14.82 -7.90 -43.80
CA PRO A 305 -15.44 -7.27 -44.94
C PRO A 305 -15.79 -5.81 -44.60
N SER A 306 -15.30 -4.89 -45.42
CA SER A 306 -15.98 -3.63 -45.77
C SER A 306 -16.87 -3.96 -47.00
N PRO A 307 -18.06 -3.34 -47.24
CA PRO A 307 -18.29 -1.88 -47.36
C PRO A 307 -19.63 -1.47 -46.68
N ALA A 308 -20.16 -0.24 -46.67
CA ALA A 308 -20.21 0.77 -47.72
C ALA A 308 -20.60 2.15 -47.17
N ASN A 309 -20.32 3.15 -48.00
CA ASN A 309 -20.67 4.56 -47.94
C ASN A 309 -22.12 4.84 -47.51
N GLY A 310 -22.30 5.89 -46.71
CA GLY A 310 -23.59 6.50 -46.43
C GLY A 310 -23.41 7.74 -45.58
N ASN A 311 -23.33 8.90 -46.23
CA ASN A 311 -23.44 10.21 -45.61
C ASN A 311 -24.83 10.33 -44.97
N ASP A 312 -24.92 10.46 -43.64
CA ASP A 312 -25.96 11.21 -42.94
C ASP A 312 -25.57 11.39 -41.45
N PRO A 313 -25.77 12.58 -40.83
CA PRO A 313 -25.46 12.82 -39.43
C PRO A 313 -26.61 12.35 -38.51
N PRO A 314 -26.34 11.66 -37.39
CA PRO A 314 -27.42 11.31 -36.46
C PRO A 314 -27.78 12.50 -35.57
N GLY A 315 -28.86 13.20 -35.95
CA GLY A 315 -29.60 14.08 -35.07
C GLY A 315 -30.32 13.28 -34.00
N TRP A 316 -29.88 13.40 -32.75
CA TRP A 316 -30.59 12.85 -31.59
C TRP A 316 -31.52 13.90 -31.00
N LEU A 317 -32.79 13.82 -31.34
CA LEU A 317 -33.90 14.34 -30.54
C LEU A 317 -34.26 13.30 -29.47
N PRO A 318 -34.59 13.71 -28.23
CA PRO A 318 -35.04 12.77 -27.20
C PRO A 318 -36.49 12.36 -27.44
N PRO A 319 -36.89 11.10 -27.12
CA PRO A 319 -38.27 10.68 -27.23
C PRO A 319 -39.14 11.34 -26.16
N SER A 320 -40.29 11.78 -26.64
CA SER A 320 -41.42 12.36 -25.93
C SER A 320 -41.99 11.46 -24.83
N ASN A 321 -42.40 12.11 -23.76
CA ASN A 321 -43.23 11.61 -22.67
C ASN A 321 -44.48 10.86 -23.19
N SER A 322 -44.63 9.60 -22.80
CA SER A 322 -45.94 8.94 -22.70
C SER A 322 -46.25 8.66 -21.24
N ARG A 323 -47.26 9.39 -20.77
CA ARG A 323 -47.97 9.28 -19.50
C ARG A 323 -48.46 7.85 -19.28
N LEU A 324 -48.29 7.34 -18.06
CA LEU A 324 -49.21 6.40 -17.43
C LEU A 324 -49.21 6.71 -15.94
N GLY A 325 -50.34 7.26 -15.50
CA GLY A 325 -50.58 7.62 -14.12
C GLY A 325 -50.83 6.40 -13.27
N LEU A 326 -50.41 6.47 -12.00
CA LEU A 326 -51.02 5.76 -10.90
C LEU A 326 -50.76 6.59 -9.65
N ALA A 327 -51.83 7.27 -9.24
CA ALA A 327 -51.91 8.05 -8.02
C ALA A 327 -51.99 7.10 -6.83
N TRP A 328 -51.07 7.25 -5.88
CA TRP A 328 -51.29 6.85 -4.49
C TRP A 328 -50.87 8.03 -3.63
N GLY A 329 -51.89 8.72 -3.10
CA GLY A 329 -51.72 9.76 -2.10
C GLY A 329 -51.53 9.14 -0.72
N HIS A 330 -50.68 9.76 0.08
CA HIS A 330 -51.02 10.09 1.46
C HIS A 330 -50.11 11.24 1.96
N PRO A 331 -50.69 12.31 2.50
CA PRO A 331 -49.94 13.37 3.17
C PRO A 331 -49.72 12.98 4.64
N LEU A 332 -48.63 13.47 5.24
CA LEU A 332 -48.41 13.77 6.67
C LEU A 332 -46.95 13.49 7.06
N LEU A 333 -46.07 14.47 6.83
CA LEU A 333 -44.91 14.80 7.67
C LEU A 333 -44.14 15.97 7.04
N SER A 334 -44.71 17.16 7.21
CA SER A 334 -44.05 18.42 6.88
C SER A 334 -44.46 19.47 7.92
N ARG A 335 -43.82 19.41 9.09
CA ARG A 335 -43.65 20.53 10.04
C ARG A 335 -43.03 20.03 11.35
N ALA A 336 -41.71 20.01 11.42
CA ALA A 336 -40.95 20.24 12.65
C ALA A 336 -39.48 20.42 12.26
N LEU A 337 -38.77 21.31 12.96
CA LEU A 337 -37.34 21.63 12.83
C LEU A 337 -36.98 22.77 11.86
N LEU A 338 -37.64 23.92 12.06
CA LEU A 338 -36.98 25.21 11.92
C LEU A 338 -36.66 25.72 13.33
N HIS A 339 -35.37 25.99 13.58
CA HIS A 339 -34.73 26.78 14.65
C HIS A 339 -33.66 25.98 15.42
N SER A 340 -32.42 26.13 14.99
CA SER A 340 -31.23 25.85 15.80
C SER A 340 -30.30 27.08 15.75
N PRO A 341 -29.80 27.56 16.90
CA PRO A 341 -29.08 28.84 16.99
C PRO A 341 -27.64 28.72 16.46
N GLN A 342 -27.19 29.78 15.80
CA GLN A 342 -25.84 29.90 15.25
C GLN A 342 -24.76 29.77 16.33
N ARG A 343 -23.75 28.94 16.07
CA ARG A 343 -22.49 28.86 16.83
C ARG A 343 -21.30 29.27 15.94
N PRO A 344 -20.21 29.77 16.54
CA PRO A 344 -19.27 30.67 15.87
C PRO A 344 -18.33 29.97 14.89
N ILE A 345 -18.02 30.71 13.84
CA ILE A 345 -17.14 30.39 12.72
C ILE A 345 -15.73 30.05 13.22
N LEU A 346 -15.31 28.80 13.04
CA LEU A 346 -13.91 28.40 13.14
C LEU A 346 -13.12 29.09 12.03
N ARG A 347 -12.09 29.86 12.42
CA ARG A 347 -11.18 30.56 11.51
C ARG A 347 -10.57 29.58 10.49
N ALA A 348 -10.81 29.84 9.22
CA ALA A 348 -10.19 29.15 8.11
C ALA A 348 -8.67 29.30 8.16
N VAL A 349 -7.94 28.19 8.30
CA VAL A 349 -6.50 28.15 8.10
C VAL A 349 -6.23 28.39 6.62
N ARG A 350 -5.53 29.48 6.30
CA ARG A 350 -5.27 29.92 4.92
C ARG A 350 -4.57 28.81 4.11
N PRO A 351 -5.12 28.36 2.97
CA PRO A 351 -4.56 27.28 2.13
C PRO A 351 -3.09 27.51 1.72
N ARG A 352 -2.65 28.76 1.62
CA ARG A 352 -1.28 29.14 1.23
C ARG A 352 -0.20 28.65 2.21
N VAL A 353 -0.51 28.50 3.50
CA VAL A 353 0.47 28.04 4.50
C VAL A 353 0.70 26.52 4.39
N MET A 354 -0.35 25.76 4.10
CA MET A 354 -0.27 24.31 3.93
C MET A 354 0.46 23.94 2.62
N VAL A 355 0.19 24.64 1.51
CA VAL A 355 0.90 24.45 0.23
C VAL A 355 2.40 24.78 0.33
N ARG A 356 2.78 25.83 1.07
CA ARG A 356 4.20 26.16 1.30
C ARG A 356 4.92 25.13 2.19
N ARG A 357 4.27 24.60 3.23
CA ARG A 357 4.87 23.55 4.09
C ARG A 357 4.99 22.21 3.36
N MET A 358 4.02 21.87 2.50
CA MET A 358 4.07 20.63 1.71
C MET A 358 5.10 20.72 0.58
N SER A 359 5.21 21.84 -0.13
CA SER A 359 6.25 22.04 -1.15
C SER A 359 7.66 22.05 -0.55
N ALA A 360 7.89 22.70 0.59
CA ALA A 360 9.18 22.65 1.29
C ALA A 360 9.55 21.22 1.73
N SER A 361 8.56 20.43 2.17
CA SER A 361 8.77 19.02 2.54
C SER A 361 9.03 18.14 1.31
N LEU A 362 8.43 18.45 0.17
CA LEU A 362 8.61 17.74 -1.10
C LEU A 362 9.99 18.03 -1.71
N VAL A 363 10.41 19.30 -1.72
CA VAL A 363 11.75 19.73 -2.18
C VAL A 363 12.84 19.14 -1.30
N LYS A 364 12.66 19.16 0.03
CA LYS A 364 13.59 18.54 0.99
C LYS A 364 13.59 17.01 0.90
N ALA A 365 12.46 16.39 0.55
CA ALA A 365 12.34 14.95 0.38
C ALA A 365 12.93 14.42 -0.93
N LEU A 366 12.95 15.24 -1.99
CA LEU A 366 13.44 14.86 -3.31
C LEU A 366 14.95 15.00 -3.48
N ALA A 367 15.65 15.62 -2.52
CA ALA A 367 17.11 15.76 -2.52
C ALA A 367 17.67 16.18 -3.91
N LEU A 368 16.95 17.05 -4.61
CA LEU A 368 17.49 17.69 -5.81
C LEU A 368 18.66 18.54 -5.31
N PRO A 369 19.90 18.27 -5.76
CA PRO A 369 21.04 19.04 -5.33
C PRO A 369 20.78 20.52 -5.66
N SER A 370 21.07 21.40 -4.72
CA SER A 370 21.18 22.82 -5.01
C SER A 370 22.11 22.97 -6.22
N ARG A 371 21.76 23.92 -7.11
CA ARG A 371 22.41 24.16 -8.41
C ARG A 371 23.95 24.28 -8.33
N GLU A 372 24.48 24.56 -7.14
CA GLU A 372 25.90 24.73 -6.84
C GLU A 372 26.69 23.39 -6.82
N VAL A 373 26.08 22.27 -6.42
CA VAL A 373 26.80 20.97 -6.30
C VAL A 373 27.05 20.32 -7.67
N VAL A 374 26.34 20.75 -8.72
CA VAL A 374 26.51 20.22 -10.08
C VAL A 374 27.70 20.88 -10.79
N LEU A 375 28.13 22.07 -10.37
CA LEU A 375 29.27 22.77 -10.97
C LEU A 375 30.62 22.19 -10.49
N ASP A 376 30.72 21.77 -9.23
CA ASP A 376 31.94 21.15 -8.69
C ASP A 376 32.21 19.74 -9.24
N TYR A 377 31.20 19.08 -9.84
CA TYR A 377 31.36 17.76 -10.43
C TYR A 377 31.70 17.79 -11.93
N VAL A 378 31.57 18.95 -12.57
CA VAL A 378 31.77 19.13 -14.03
C VAL A 378 33.09 19.83 -14.34
N LEU A 379 33.67 20.58 -13.40
CA LEU A 379 34.99 21.19 -13.56
C LEU A 379 36.00 20.47 -12.66
N GLY A 380 36.77 19.56 -13.26
CA GLY A 380 37.84 18.86 -12.58
C GLY A 380 39.06 19.75 -12.34
N GLU A 381 39.50 19.83 -11.08
CA GLU A 381 40.86 20.21 -10.66
C GLU A 381 41.21 19.36 -9.42
N SER A 382 42.09 18.37 -9.57
CA SER A 382 43.54 18.43 -9.31
C SER A 382 43.93 18.66 -7.84
N GLY A 383 44.30 17.57 -7.18
CA GLY A 383 45.51 17.51 -6.36
C GLY A 383 45.55 18.27 -5.03
N ARG A 384 45.24 17.57 -3.94
CA ARG A 384 46.02 17.72 -2.69
C ARG A 384 46.08 16.40 -1.93
N ARG A 385 47.29 15.83 -1.90
CA ARG A 385 47.68 14.74 -1.00
C ARG A 385 47.76 15.32 0.41
N VAL A 386 47.03 14.73 1.35
CA VAL A 386 47.28 14.91 2.79
C VAL A 386 47.83 13.58 3.29
N ALA A 387 49.00 13.65 3.93
CA ALA A 387 49.77 12.53 4.45
C ALA A 387 49.05 11.82 5.62
N PRO A 388 49.35 10.54 5.88
CA PRO A 388 48.79 9.82 7.02
C PRO A 388 49.55 10.17 8.30
N ALA A 389 48.82 10.54 9.36
CA ALA A 389 49.35 10.59 10.72
C ALA A 389 49.46 9.17 11.29
N VAL A 390 50.65 8.83 11.80
CA VAL A 390 51.00 7.61 12.54
C VAL A 390 50.95 7.94 14.05
N PRO A 391 50.68 6.96 14.95
CA PRO A 391 49.95 7.18 16.18
C PRO A 391 50.85 7.31 17.42
N SER A 392 50.32 7.94 18.46
CA SER A 392 50.89 7.96 19.80
C SER A 392 49.78 7.80 20.84
N HIS A 393 49.63 6.60 21.43
CA HIS A 393 49.73 6.42 22.88
C HIS A 393 49.44 4.98 23.30
N LEU A 394 50.27 4.54 24.23
CA LEU A 394 50.26 3.28 24.98
C LEU A 394 49.10 3.22 25.99
N ASP A 395 48.61 2.00 26.21
CA ASP A 395 47.61 1.60 27.21
C ASP A 395 48.09 1.78 28.67
N PRO A 396 47.14 1.73 29.63
CA PRO A 396 47.34 0.84 30.78
C PRO A 396 46.21 -0.21 30.98
N PRO A 397 46.51 -1.31 31.70
CA PRO A 397 45.79 -2.60 31.64
C PRO A 397 44.48 -2.65 32.46
N PRO A 398 43.66 -3.71 32.26
CA PRO A 398 42.38 -3.88 32.96
C PRO A 398 42.57 -4.30 34.42
N THR A 399 41.87 -3.62 35.32
CA THR A 399 41.69 -4.03 36.71
C THR A 399 40.75 -5.23 36.79
N LEU A 400 41.26 -6.34 37.32
CA LEU A 400 40.48 -7.45 37.88
C LEU A 400 39.59 -6.92 39.01
N HIS A 401 38.28 -7.19 38.93
CA HIS A 401 37.43 -7.25 40.12
C HIS A 401 36.95 -8.68 40.33
N ASP A 402 37.37 -9.18 41.49
CA ASP A 402 37.13 -10.49 42.06
C ASP A 402 35.81 -10.51 42.88
N GLY A 403 35.25 -11.71 42.97
CA GLY A 403 34.36 -12.25 44.01
C GLY A 403 33.40 -11.34 44.79
N GLY A 404 32.10 -11.53 44.54
CA GLY A 404 31.03 -11.01 45.40
C GLY A 404 29.76 -11.85 45.32
N ARG A 405 29.80 -13.05 45.91
CA ARG A 405 28.69 -14.00 46.07
C ARG A 405 27.65 -13.39 47.02
N VAL A 406 26.53 -12.89 46.50
CA VAL A 406 25.36 -12.51 47.32
C VAL A 406 24.35 -13.65 47.27
N VAL A 407 24.34 -14.43 48.35
CA VAL A 407 23.20 -15.26 48.73
C VAL A 407 22.05 -14.30 49.08
N ARG A 408 20.95 -14.37 48.35
CA ARG A 408 19.71 -13.67 48.73
C ARG A 408 18.65 -14.73 49.01
N GLU A 409 18.35 -14.85 50.29
CA GLU A 409 17.24 -15.57 50.92
C GLU A 409 15.96 -15.56 50.09
N GLU A 410 15.40 -16.76 49.91
CA GLU A 410 14.01 -16.97 49.58
C GLU A 410 13.14 -16.52 50.76
N VAL A 411 12.39 -15.43 50.59
CA VAL A 411 11.27 -15.08 51.47
C VAL A 411 9.99 -15.48 50.75
N HIS A 412 9.39 -16.56 51.25
CA HIS A 412 8.08 -17.04 50.86
C HIS A 412 7.00 -16.09 51.41
N PRO A 413 5.99 -15.67 50.63
CA PRO A 413 4.99 -14.72 51.09
C PRO A 413 3.93 -15.35 52.01
N ASP A 414 3.64 -14.66 53.12
CA ASP A 414 2.48 -14.91 53.97
C ASP A 414 1.15 -14.51 53.28
N PRO A 415 0.03 -15.16 53.64
CA PRO A 415 -1.26 -15.00 52.98
C PRO A 415 -1.98 -13.71 53.38
N VAL A 416 -2.50 -13.01 52.36
CA VAL A 416 -3.39 -11.84 52.51
C VAL A 416 -4.80 -12.30 52.91
N PRO A 417 -5.42 -11.73 53.95
CA PRO A 417 -6.82 -12.01 54.32
C PRO A 417 -7.83 -11.33 53.38
N PRO A 418 -9.06 -11.85 53.28
CA PRO A 418 -10.04 -11.38 52.29
C PRO A 418 -10.62 -10.01 52.66
N ILE A 419 -10.52 -9.06 51.74
CA ILE A 419 -11.26 -7.80 51.82
C ILE A 419 -12.68 -8.04 51.31
N ALA A 420 -13.63 -7.74 52.19
CA ALA A 420 -15.06 -7.77 51.95
C ALA A 420 -15.52 -6.72 50.94
N GLY A 421 -16.50 -7.13 50.12
CA GLY A 421 -17.67 -6.33 49.73
C GLY A 421 -17.43 -4.93 49.15
N VAL A 422 -17.43 -4.84 47.82
CA VAL A 422 -17.99 -3.68 47.12
C VAL A 422 -18.90 -4.23 46.02
N GLU A 423 -20.20 -4.22 46.31
CA GLU A 423 -21.26 -4.30 45.29
C GLU A 423 -21.10 -3.11 44.35
N VAL A 424 -20.92 -3.36 43.06
CA VAL A 424 -21.10 -2.35 42.02
C VAL A 424 -22.39 -2.69 41.28
N GLU A 425 -23.39 -1.90 41.62
CA GLU A 425 -24.71 -1.79 41.02
C GLU A 425 -24.58 -1.53 39.50
N VAL A 426 -25.11 -2.44 38.68
CA VAL A 426 -25.19 -2.29 37.23
C VAL A 426 -26.43 -1.48 36.90
N GLY A 427 -26.26 -0.16 36.82
CA GLY A 427 -27.26 0.77 36.27
C GLY A 427 -27.17 0.84 34.75
N ALA A 428 -28.16 0.28 34.08
CA ALA A 428 -28.44 0.48 32.66
C ALA A 428 -28.81 1.94 32.38
N SER A 429 -28.28 2.55 31.31
CA SER A 429 -28.87 3.70 30.61
C SER A 429 -28.06 4.13 29.37
N TYR A 430 -28.76 4.13 28.23
CA TYR A 430 -28.52 4.77 26.92
C TYR A 430 -27.47 4.23 25.95
#